data_AF-R5VRJ4-F1
#
_entry.id   AF-R5VRJ4-F1
#
_cell.length_a   1.000
_cell.length_b   1.000
_cell.length_c   1.000
_cell.angle_alpha   90.00
_cell.angle_beta   90.00
_cell.angle_gamma   90.00
#
_symmetry.space_group_name_H-M   'P 1'
#
loop_
_entity.id
_entity.type
_entity.pdbx_description
1 polymer ?
#
loop_
_entity_poly.entity_id
_entity_poly.type
_entity_poly.pdbx_seq_one_letter_code
_entity_poly.pdbx_strand_id
1 'polypeptide(L)'
;MQAEELLAAWNREADLPPVKRVLSIDESHHRLMLEGGVGVYDAASGCVDYEVHEKRPVVYWFNRLHYNRIQGWNFMGDFFAVSLVFFAVSGLFMVKGKNGLAGRGKWLLLAGILIPLGYIWLAA
;
A
#
# COMPACT_ATOMS: atom_id res chain seq x y z
N MET A 1 -7.15 13.05 36.04
CA MET A 1 -6.18 13.93 35.36
C MET A 1 -6.73 14.25 33.98
N GLN A 2 -6.66 15.50 33.50
CA GLN A 2 -7.20 15.82 32.17
C GLN A 2 -6.25 15.27 31.08
N ALA A 3 -6.79 14.86 29.91
CA ALA A 3 -6.01 14.18 28.88
C ALA A 3 -4.80 14.99 28.37
N GLU A 4 -4.92 16.32 28.33
CA GLU A 4 -3.84 17.23 27.92
C GLU A 4 -2.73 17.34 28.98
N GLU A 5 -3.10 17.33 30.27
CA GLU A 5 -2.14 17.31 31.38
C GLU A 5 -1.35 16.00 31.39
N LEU A 6 -2.03 14.87 31.13
CA LEU A 6 -1.39 13.55 31.03
C LEU A 6 -0.41 13.52 29.85
N LEU A 7 -0.81 14.07 28.69
CA LEU A 7 0.07 14.15 27.52
C LEU A 7 1.33 14.98 27.80
N ALA A 8 1.18 16.13 28.46
CA ALA A 8 2.30 16.99 28.82
C ALA A 8 3.20 16.36 29.89
N ALA A 9 2.63 15.69 30.88
CA ALA A 9 3.39 14.98 31.90
C ALA A 9 4.16 13.79 31.33
N TRP A 10 3.51 12.98 30.48
CA TRP A 10 4.10 11.82 29.85
C TRP A 10 5.31 12.18 28.99
N ASN A 11 5.17 13.18 28.10
CA ASN A 11 6.24 13.58 27.18
C ASN A 11 7.37 14.38 27.85
N ARG A 12 7.26 14.70 29.15
CA ARG A 12 8.37 15.27 29.94
C ARG A 12 9.34 14.19 30.44
N GLU A 13 8.89 12.94 30.54
CA GLU A 13 9.72 11.82 30.97
C GLU A 13 10.52 11.31 29.78
N ALA A 14 11.86 11.34 29.87
CA ALA A 14 12.74 11.02 28.75
C ALA A 14 12.77 9.52 28.41
N ASP A 15 12.45 8.66 29.38
CA ASP A 15 12.53 7.20 29.25
C ASP A 15 11.24 6.56 28.70
N LEU A 16 10.18 7.36 28.48
CA LEU A 16 8.90 6.86 27.95
C LEU A 16 8.78 7.06 26.43
N PRO A 17 8.13 6.12 25.71
CA PRO A 17 7.88 6.27 24.28
C PRO A 17 6.98 7.49 24.02
N PRO A 18 7.24 8.28 22.97
CA PRO A 18 6.49 9.50 22.71
C PRO A 18 5.03 9.20 22.38
N VAL A 19 4.12 9.91 23.06
CA VAL A 19 2.68 9.83 22.82
C VAL A 19 2.25 11.02 21.98
N LYS A 20 1.58 10.74 20.86
CA LYS A 20 1.06 11.77 19.93
C LYS A 20 -0.25 12.37 20.42
N ARG A 21 -1.07 11.56 21.09
CA ARG A 21 -2.40 11.96 21.56
C ARG A 21 -2.87 11.07 22.69
N VAL A 22 -3.59 11.65 23.65
CA VAL A 22 -4.31 10.94 24.70
C VAL A 22 -5.80 11.10 24.45
N LEU A 23 -6.57 10.02 24.61
CA LEU A 23 -8.03 10.02 24.55
C LEU A 23 -8.57 9.39 25.83
N SER A 24 -9.45 10.08 26.55
CA SER A 24 -10.12 9.48 27.70
C SER A 24 -11.16 8.47 27.24
N ILE A 25 -11.13 7.26 27.80
CA ILE A 25 -12.16 6.24 27.60
C ILE A 25 -13.22 6.39 28.71
N ASP A 26 -12.76 6.45 29.96
CA ASP A 26 -13.57 6.70 31.15
C ASP A 26 -12.77 7.51 32.19
N GLU A 27 -13.21 7.53 33.45
CA GLU A 27 -12.58 8.30 34.53
C GLU A 27 -11.19 7.77 34.95
N SER A 28 -10.92 6.48 34.73
CA SER A 28 -9.67 5.81 35.12
C SER A 28 -8.81 5.35 33.94
N HIS A 29 -9.39 5.14 32.76
CA HIS A 29 -8.72 4.61 31.58
C HIS A 29 -8.50 5.66 30.50
N HIS A 30 -7.24 5.81 30.09
CA HIS A 30 -6.84 6.72 29.02
C HIS A 30 -6.14 5.95 27.90
N ARG A 31 -6.64 6.09 26.67
CA ARG A 31 -5.99 5.54 25.49
C ARG A 31 -4.83 6.44 25.06
N LEU A 32 -3.65 5.84 24.90
CA LEU A 32 -2.42 6.48 24.43
C LEU A 32 -2.20 6.15 22.95
N MET A 33 -2.07 7.17 22.10
CA MET A 33 -1.68 7.02 20.70
C MET A 33 -0.17 7.12 20.58
N LEU A 34 0.51 5.98 20.51
CA LEU A 34 1.97 5.87 20.42
C LEU A 34 2.42 5.98 18.96
N GLU A 35 3.70 6.21 18.73
CA GLU A 35 4.26 6.13 17.39
C GLU A 35 4.27 4.67 16.88
N GLY A 36 3.33 4.35 16.00
CA GLY A 36 3.19 3.01 15.42
C GLY A 36 2.47 2.03 16.34
N GLY A 37 1.76 2.49 17.36
CA GLY A 37 1.07 1.64 18.31
C GLY A 37 -0.04 2.34 19.09
N VAL A 38 -0.72 1.60 19.95
CA VAL A 38 -1.77 2.10 20.84
C VAL A 38 -1.62 1.46 22.20
N GLY A 39 -1.77 2.25 23.27
CA GLY A 39 -1.81 1.75 24.64
C GLY A 39 -3.05 2.18 25.40
N VAL A 40 -3.29 1.55 26.53
CA VAL A 40 -4.31 1.91 27.52
C VAL A 40 -3.59 2.09 28.86
N TYR A 41 -3.67 3.30 29.39
CA TYR A 41 -3.20 3.66 30.72
C TYR A 41 -4.35 3.54 31.71
N ASP A 42 -4.11 2.84 32.82
CA ASP A 42 -5.01 2.77 33.96
C ASP A 42 -4.46 3.65 35.10
N ALA A 43 -5.21 4.70 35.43
CA ALA A 43 -4.87 5.66 36.46
C ALA A 43 -5.03 5.12 37.90
N ALA A 44 -5.77 4.02 38.10
CA ALA A 44 -5.95 3.40 39.40
C ALA A 44 -4.75 2.51 39.76
N SER A 45 -4.22 1.77 38.78
CA SER A 45 -3.04 0.90 38.97
C SER A 45 -1.71 1.58 38.62
N GLY A 46 -1.73 2.62 37.79
CA GLY A 46 -0.53 3.23 37.22
C GLY A 46 0.12 2.40 36.11
N CYS A 47 -0.53 1.32 35.65
CA CYS A 47 -0.01 0.43 34.62
C CYS A 47 -0.43 0.87 33.21
N VAL A 48 0.37 0.49 32.20
CA VAL A 48 0.08 0.72 30.78
C VAL A 48 0.21 -0.59 30.02
N ASP A 49 -0.88 -1.01 29.38
CA ASP A 49 -0.88 -2.09 28.41
C ASP A 49 -0.81 -1.50 27.01
N TYR A 50 0.14 -1.92 26.18
CA TYR A 50 0.33 -1.34 24.86
C TYR A 50 0.72 -2.35 23.79
N GLU A 51 0.31 -2.04 22.56
CA GLU A 51 0.66 -2.78 21.35
C GLU A 51 1.41 -1.85 20.40
N VAL A 52 2.56 -2.32 19.88
CA VAL A 52 3.34 -1.60 18.85
C VAL A 52 3.43 -2.45 17.61
N HIS A 53 3.18 -1.83 16.46
CA HIS A 53 3.35 -2.44 15.16
C HIS A 53 4.74 -2.12 14.61
N GLU A 54 5.60 -3.13 14.57
CA GLU A 54 6.89 -3.01 13.92
C GLU A 54 6.75 -3.16 12.40
N LYS A 55 7.37 -2.23 11.65
CA LYS A 55 7.38 -2.30 10.19
C LYS A 55 8.41 -3.31 9.73
N ARG A 56 8.00 -4.30 8.93
CA ARG A 56 8.93 -5.18 8.23
C ARG A 56 9.62 -4.41 7.10
N PRO A 57 10.95 -4.19 7.13
CA PRO A 57 11.61 -3.23 6.24
C PRO A 57 11.35 -3.47 4.75
N VAL A 58 11.43 -4.73 4.31
CA VAL A 58 11.22 -5.12 2.90
C VAL A 58 9.77 -4.91 2.47
N VAL A 59 8.81 -5.43 3.24
CA VAL A 59 7.38 -5.31 2.94
C VAL A 59 6.94 -3.86 2.96
N TYR A 60 7.42 -3.09 3.94
CA TYR A 60 7.17 -1.66 4.04
C TYR A 60 7.72 -0.89 2.83
N TRP A 61 8.89 -1.26 2.34
CA TRP A 61 9.50 -0.64 1.17
C TRP A 61 8.72 -0.93 -0.11
N PHE A 62 8.34 -2.19 -0.36
CA PHE A 62 7.46 -2.55 -1.50
C PHE A 62 6.13 -1.81 -1.45
N ASN A 63 5.50 -1.76 -0.27
CA ASN A 63 4.23 -1.06 -0.09
C ASN A 63 4.40 0.44 -0.38
N ARG A 64 5.45 1.07 0.16
CA ARG A 64 5.75 2.49 -0.05
C ARG A 64 6.04 2.81 -1.53
N LEU A 65 6.68 1.89 -2.25
CA LEU A 65 6.94 2.01 -3.68
C LEU A 65 5.62 1.94 -4.48
N HIS A 66 4.73 1.01 -4.14
CA HIS A 66 3.42 0.85 -4.79
C HIS A 66 2.50 2.07 -4.58
N TYR A 67 2.52 2.66 -3.38
CA TYR A 67 1.76 3.88 -3.07
C TYR A 67 2.33 5.16 -3.74
N ASN A 68 3.34 5.04 -4.62
CA ASN A 68 4.00 6.15 -5.31
C ASN A 68 4.45 7.30 -4.37
N ARG A 69 4.74 6.98 -3.10
CA ARG A 69 5.26 7.94 -2.10
C ARG A 69 6.72 8.27 -2.32
N ILE A 70 7.38 7.57 -3.24
CA ILE A 70 8.75 7.79 -3.70
C ILE A 70 8.62 8.05 -5.20
N GLN A 71 9.01 9.24 -5.67
CA GLN A 71 8.81 9.74 -7.04
C GLN A 71 9.66 9.00 -8.11
N GLY A 72 9.60 7.66 -8.16
CA GLY A 72 10.35 6.82 -9.09
C GLY A 72 9.54 5.67 -9.69
N TRP A 73 8.32 5.44 -9.22
CA TRP A 73 7.48 4.36 -9.75
C TRP A 73 7.03 4.62 -11.19
N ASN A 74 6.90 5.88 -11.59
CA ASN A 74 6.56 6.24 -12.98
C ASN A 74 7.57 5.65 -13.97
N PHE A 75 8.88 5.70 -13.68
CA PHE A 75 9.90 5.12 -14.55
C PHE A 75 9.80 3.60 -14.64
N MET A 76 9.52 2.92 -13.52
CA MET A 76 9.29 1.47 -13.51
C MET A 76 8.03 1.12 -14.30
N GLY A 77 6.99 1.96 -14.20
CA GLY A 77 5.76 1.86 -14.99
C GLY A 77 6.03 2.00 -16.49
N ASP A 78 6.78 3.02 -16.89
CA ASP A 78 7.16 3.26 -18.28
C ASP A 78 8.01 2.11 -18.83
N PHE A 79 9.00 1.66 -18.07
CA PHE A 79 9.83 0.50 -18.42
C PHE A 79 8.99 -0.77 -18.60
N PHE A 80 8.06 -1.03 -17.68
CA PHE A 80 7.16 -2.17 -17.75
C PHE A 80 6.21 -2.08 -18.96
N ALA A 81 5.65 -0.90 -19.23
CA ALA A 81 4.80 -0.67 -20.39
C ALA A 81 5.56 -0.91 -21.71
N VAL A 82 6.77 -0.36 -21.84
CA VAL A 82 7.64 -0.59 -23.02
C VAL A 82 7.98 -2.07 -23.16
N SER A 83 8.27 -2.76 -22.05
CA SER A 83 8.55 -4.19 -22.05
C SER A 83 7.35 -5.02 -22.53
N LEU A 84 6.14 -4.69 -22.08
CA LEU A 84 4.92 -5.36 -22.53
C LEU A 84 4.64 -5.13 -24.02
N VAL A 85 4.84 -3.90 -24.51
CA VAL A 85 4.74 -3.60 -25.95
C VAL A 85 5.75 -4.42 -26.74
N PHE A 86 7.00 -4.47 -26.28
CA PHE A 86 8.04 -5.30 -26.90
C PHE A 86 7.64 -6.79 -26.92
N PHE A 87 7.16 -7.34 -25.81
CA PHE A 87 6.71 -8.74 -25.76
C PHE A 87 5.53 -9.02 -26.68
N ALA A 88 4.54 -8.13 -26.73
CA ALA A 88 3.39 -8.28 -27.61
C ALA A 88 3.80 -8.26 -29.09
N VAL A 89 4.64 -7.30 -29.49
CA VAL A 89 5.11 -7.17 -30.87
C VAL A 89 6.03 -8.32 -31.25
N SER A 90 7.01 -8.66 -30.42
CA SER A 90 7.93 -9.77 -30.70
C SER A 90 7.21 -11.12 -30.77
N GLY A 91 6.28 -11.39 -29.85
CA GLY A 91 5.46 -12.59 -29.84
C GLY A 91 4.61 -12.75 -31.11
N LEU A 92 4.17 -11.63 -31.70
CA LEU A 92 3.39 -11.64 -32.93
C LEU A 92 4.18 -12.18 -34.14
N PHE A 93 5.49 -11.90 -34.19
CA PHE A 93 6.38 -12.34 -35.27
C PHE A 93 7.17 -13.62 -34.95
N MET A 94 7.20 -14.04 -33.69
CA MET A 94 7.93 -15.23 -33.24
C MET A 94 7.36 -16.53 -33.85
N VAL A 95 6.04 -16.61 -34.03
CA VAL A 95 5.38 -17.80 -34.60
C VAL A 95 5.31 -17.71 -36.13
N LYS A 96 5.98 -18.63 -36.82
CA LYS A 96 6.02 -18.70 -38.29
C LYS A 96 5.00 -19.67 -38.88
N GLY A 97 4.71 -19.51 -40.18
CA GLY A 97 3.88 -20.43 -40.96
C GLY A 97 2.38 -20.34 -40.65
N LYS A 98 1.66 -21.47 -40.76
CA LYS A 98 0.19 -21.56 -40.58
C LYS A 98 -0.33 -21.11 -39.20
N ASN A 99 0.54 -21.09 -38.20
CA ASN A 99 0.20 -20.65 -36.85
C ASN A 99 0.52 -19.17 -36.58
N GLY A 100 1.25 -18.52 -37.48
CA GLY A 100 1.59 -17.10 -37.36
C GLY A 100 0.49 -16.18 -37.88
N LEU A 101 0.84 -14.90 -38.03
CA LEU A 101 -0.01 -13.82 -38.56
C LEU A 101 -0.69 -14.17 -39.89
N ALA A 102 0.04 -14.77 -40.84
CA ALA A 102 -0.49 -15.12 -42.16
C ALA A 102 -1.56 -16.22 -42.11
N GLY A 103 -1.57 -17.06 -41.05
CA GLY A 103 -2.52 -18.14 -40.86
C GLY A 103 -3.58 -17.80 -39.82
N ARG A 104 -3.68 -18.61 -38.75
CA ARG A 104 -4.69 -18.40 -37.69
C ARG A 104 -4.38 -17.25 -36.73
N GLY A 105 -3.14 -16.76 -36.69
CA GLY A 105 -2.71 -15.72 -35.75
C GLY A 105 -3.46 -14.40 -35.89
N LYS A 106 -3.86 -14.00 -37.12
CA LYS A 106 -4.66 -12.79 -37.35
C LYS A 106 -6.03 -12.81 -36.66
N TRP A 107 -6.67 -13.99 -36.58
CA TRP A 107 -7.96 -14.13 -35.92
C TRP A 107 -7.84 -14.01 -34.40
N LEU A 108 -6.76 -14.54 -33.84
CA LEU A 108 -6.45 -14.38 -32.42
C LEU A 108 -6.12 -12.94 -32.07
N LEU A 109 -5.33 -12.25 -32.90
CA LEU A 109 -5.04 -10.82 -32.74
C LEU A 109 -6.32 -9.98 -32.80
N LEU A 110 -7.16 -10.23 -33.81
CA LEU A 110 -8.46 -9.54 -33.95
C LEU A 110 -9.36 -9.78 -32.75
N ALA A 111 -9.49 -11.02 -32.27
CA ALA A 111 -10.30 -11.31 -31.08
C ALA A 111 -9.77 -10.57 -29.84
N GLY A 112 -8.44 -10.54 -29.66
CA GLY A 112 -7.80 -9.82 -28.56
C GLY A 112 -8.02 -8.30 -28.58
N ILE A 113 -8.24 -7.71 -29.75
CA ILE A 113 -8.57 -6.28 -29.89
C ILE A 113 -10.09 -6.04 -29.78
N LEU A 114 -10.89 -6.88 -30.44
CA LEU A 114 -12.34 -6.69 -30.53
C LEU A 114 -13.05 -6.96 -29.20
N ILE A 115 -12.58 -7.90 -28.37
CA ILE A 115 -13.22 -8.20 -27.08
C ILE A 115 -13.16 -6.99 -26.13
N PRO A 116 -12.00 -6.37 -25.85
CA PRO A 116 -11.93 -5.15 -25.03
C PRO A 116 -12.70 -3.98 -25.62
N LEU A 117 -12.64 -3.76 -26.94
CA LEU A 117 -13.39 -2.68 -27.59
C LEU A 117 -14.90 -2.90 -27.50
N GLY A 118 -15.36 -4.14 -27.69
CA GLY A 118 -16.76 -4.51 -27.53
C GLY A 118 -17.22 -4.31 -26.09
N TYR A 119 -16.40 -4.68 -25.10
CA TYR A 119 -16.70 -4.39 -23.69
C TYR A 119 -16.84 -2.90 -23.43
N ILE A 120 -15.89 -2.08 -23.89
CA ILE A 120 -15.96 -0.62 -23.73
C ILE A 120 -17.24 -0.08 -24.37
N TRP A 121 -17.60 -0.53 -25.58
CA TRP A 121 -18.80 -0.07 -26.27
C TRP A 121 -20.11 -0.48 -25.58
N LEU A 122 -20.14 -1.63 -24.91
CA LEU A 122 -21.32 -2.11 -24.17
C LEU A 122 -21.43 -1.51 -22.76
N ALA A 123 -20.30 -1.18 -22.14
CA ALA A 123 -20.22 -0.66 -20.77
C ALA A 123 -20.17 0.87 -20.68
N ALA A 124 -19.91 1.55 -21.80
CA ALA A 124 -20.04 3.00 -21.96
C ALA A 124 -21.50 3.39 -22.23
#